data_AF-A0A502YHE6-F1
#
_entry.id   AF-A0A502YHE6-F1
#
_cell.length_a   1.000
_cell.length_b   1.000
_cell.length_c   1.000
_cell.angle_alpha   90.00
_cell.angle_beta   90.00
_cell.angle_gamma   90.00
#
_symmetry.space_group_name_H-M   'P 1'
#
loop_
_entity.id
_entity.type
_entity.pdbx_description
1 polymer ?
#
loop_
_entity_poly.entity_id
_entity_poly.type
_entity_poly.pdbx_seq_one_letter_code
_entity_poly.pdbx_strand_id
1 'polypeptide(L)' 'MNSGIDHEHSAAIEMAARWLSQTSRERIGRPIVPALKSAFGLTTAEAVAAIREAASLRTGGANAAA' A
#
# COMPACT_ATOMS: atom_id res chain seq x y z
N MET A 1 -5.20 20.44 21.22
CA MET A 1 -4.00 20.41 20.35
C MET A 1 -3.48 18.98 20.34
N ASN A 2 -3.77 18.15 19.32
CA ASN A 2 -3.17 16.79 19.27
C ASN A 2 -3.15 16.10 17.89
N SER A 3 -3.05 16.83 16.78
CA SER A 3 -3.03 16.21 15.44
C SER A 3 -1.60 16.04 14.95
N GLY A 4 -0.88 15.03 15.42
CA GLY A 4 0.50 14.79 14.97
C GLY A 4 1.11 13.45 15.33
N ILE A 5 0.33 12.42 15.69
CA ILE A 5 0.86 11.14 16.17
C ILE A 5 0.88 10.03 15.10
N ASP A 6 0.20 10.18 13.96
CA ASP A 6 -0.01 9.02 13.07
C ASP A 6 0.93 8.92 11.85
N HIS A 7 2.06 9.65 11.81
CA HIS A 7 2.99 9.61 10.66
C HIS A 7 4.16 8.63 10.86
N GLU A 8 4.07 7.72 11.83
CA GLU A 8 5.07 6.67 12.04
C GLU A 8 4.89 5.47 11.10
N HIS A 9 3.91 5.53 10.19
CA HIS A 9 3.80 4.60 9.08
C HIS A 9 4.90 4.91 8.07
N SER A 10 6.01 4.17 8.17
CA SER A 10 7.20 4.26 7.30
C SER A 10 6.85 4.71 5.88
N ALA A 11 7.46 5.80 5.39
CA ALA A 11 7.22 6.34 4.04
C ALA A 11 7.33 5.27 2.92
N ALA A 12 8.12 4.22 3.15
CA ALA A 12 8.22 3.07 2.26
C ALA A 12 6.90 2.28 2.10
N ILE A 13 6.08 2.17 3.16
CA ILE A 13 4.76 1.52 3.14
C ILE A 13 3.79 2.34 2.29
N GLU A 14 3.76 3.67 2.49
CA GLU A 14 2.90 4.56 1.70
C GLU A 14 3.26 4.52 0.21
N MET A 15 4.56 4.59 -0.10
CA MET A 15 5.04 4.47 -1.49
C MET A 15 4.66 3.12 -2.10
N ALA A 16 4.85 2.02 -1.37
CA ALA A 16 4.47 0.67 -1.81
C ALA A 16 2.95 0.53 -2.01
N ALA A 17 2.15 1.08 -1.10
CA ALA A 17 0.70 1.08 -1.17
C ALA A 17 0.20 1.84 -2.40
N ARG A 18 0.77 3.03 -2.63
CA ARG A 18 0.45 3.88 -3.79
C ARG A 18 0.88 3.26 -5.10
N TRP A 19 2.04 2.60 -5.14
CA TRP A 19 2.47 1.84 -6.32
C TRP A 19 1.51 0.67 -6.63
N LEU A 20 1.07 -0.04 -5.58
CA LEU A 20 0.17 -1.18 -5.70
C LEU A 20 -1.27 -0.77 -6.01
N SER A 21 -1.73 0.40 -5.57
CA SER A 21 -3.07 0.90 -5.91
C SER A 21 -3.18 1.29 -7.39
N GLN A 22 -2.10 1.81 -7.97
CA GLN A 22 -1.99 2.16 -9.40
C GLN A 22 -1.68 0.96 -10.30
N THR A 23 -1.10 -0.10 -9.75
CA THR A 23 -0.73 -1.30 -10.52
C THR A 23 -1.88 -2.30 -10.55
N SER A 24 -2.44 -2.54 -11.73
CA SER A 24 -3.51 -3.54 -11.92
C SER A 24 -3.07 -4.92 -11.43
N ARG A 25 -3.91 -5.58 -10.63
CA ARG A 25 -3.63 -6.90 -10.02
C ARG A 25 -3.29 -7.97 -11.07
N GLU A 26 -3.92 -7.90 -12.24
CA GLU A 26 -3.68 -8.80 -13.36
C GLU A 26 -2.29 -8.64 -13.99
N ARG A 27 -1.71 -7.44 -13.90
CA ARG A 27 -0.36 -7.15 -14.41
C ARG A 27 0.73 -7.71 -13.50
N ILE A 28 0.41 -7.98 -12.24
CA ILE A 28 1.35 -8.53 -11.28
C ILE A 28 1.36 -10.06 -11.43
N GLY A 29 2.04 -10.55 -12.47
CA GLY A 29 2.26 -11.98 -12.71
C GLY A 29 3.19 -12.66 -11.70
N ARG A 30 3.44 -12.04 -10.54
CA ARG A 30 4.33 -12.54 -9.48
C ARG A 30 3.71 -12.33 -8.09
N PRO A 31 4.09 -13.11 -7.07
CA PRO A 31 3.62 -12.89 -5.70
C PRO A 31 3.94 -11.46 -5.19
N ILE A 32 2.93 -10.74 -4.71
CA ILE A 32 3.04 -9.31 -4.32
C ILE A 32 4.01 -9.10 -3.15
N VAL A 33 3.95 -9.94 -2.11
CA VAL A 33 4.78 -9.76 -0.90
C VAL A 33 6.28 -9.80 -1.23
N PRO A 34 6.82 -10.83 -1.90
CA PRO A 34 8.23 -10.81 -2.35
C PRO A 34 8.59 -9.63 -3.25
N ALA A 35 7.66 -9.20 -4.12
CA ALA A 35 7.90 -8.07 -5.01
C ALA A 35 8.06 -6.76 -4.22
N LEU A 36 7.19 -6.51 -3.25
CA LEU A 36 7.26 -5.32 -2.39
C LEU A 36 8.52 -5.33 -1.51
N LYS A 37 8.89 -6.49 -0.96
CA LYS A 37 10.12 -6.65 -0.18
C LYS A 37 11.37 -6.32 -1.02
N SER A 38 11.44 -6.84 -2.25
CA SER A 38 12.59 -6.60 -3.14
C SER A 38 12.63 -5.19 -3.72
N ALA A 39 11.48 -4.55 -3.95
CA ALA A 39 11.41 -3.22 -4.56
C ALA A 39 11.62 -2.09 -3.55
N PHE A 40 11.13 -2.26 -2.32
CA PHE A 40 11.09 -1.20 -1.30
C PHE A 40 11.87 -1.55 -0.03
N GLY A 41 12.50 -2.73 0.06
CA GLY A 41 13.26 -3.16 1.23
C GLY A 41 12.41 -3.47 2.46
N LEU A 42 11.11 -3.69 2.28
CA LEU A 42 10.15 -3.88 3.37
C LEU A 42 10.33 -5.23 4.08
N THR A 43 9.95 -5.27 5.35
CA THR A 43 9.67 -6.52 6.07
C THR A 43 8.34 -7.13 5.61
N THR A 44 8.10 -8.38 6.00
CA THR A 44 6.83 -9.07 5.68
C THR A 44 5.62 -8.34 6.28
N ALA A 45 5.73 -7.81 7.51
CA ALA A 45 4.65 -7.09 8.17
C ALA A 45 4.32 -5.77 7.45
N GLU A 46 5.34 -5.02 7.05
CA GLU A 46 5.19 -3.77 6.29
C GLU A 46 4.62 -4.01 4.90
N ALA A 47 5.02 -5.09 4.22
CA ALA A 47 4.43 -5.46 2.94
C ALA A 47 2.92 -5.76 3.07
N VAL A 48 2.50 -6.45 4.14
CA VAL A 48 1.07 -6.69 4.41
C VAL A 48 0.33 -5.39 4.72
N ALA A 49 0.94 -4.48 5.49
CA ALA A 49 0.37 -3.16 5.74
C ALA A 49 0.17 -2.37 4.43
N ALA A 50 1.17 -2.36 3.55
CA ALA A 50 1.09 -1.69 2.25
C ALA A 50 -0.01 -2.29 1.35
N ILE A 51 -0.22 -3.62 1.39
CA ILE A 51 -1.31 -4.29 0.66
C ILE A 51 -2.68 -3.84 1.17
N ARG A 52 -2.85 -3.78 2.49
CA ARG A 52 -4.10 -3.32 3.12
C ARG A 52 -4.38 -1.87 2.72
N GLU A 53 -3.38 -1.01 2.80
CA GLU A 53 -3.50 0.40 2.44
C GLU A 53 -3.82 0.60 0.96
N ALA A 54 -3.17 -0.15 0.07
CA ALA A 54 -3.51 -0.13 -1.35
C ALA A 54 -4.96 -0.55 -1.63
N ALA A 55 -5.52 -1.48 -0.85
CA ALA A 55 -6.91 -1.87 -0.96
C ALA A 55 -7.87 -0.77 -0.48
N SER A 56 -7.54 -0.07 0.61
CA SER A 56 -8.26 1.12 1.07
C SER A 56 -8.25 2.23 0.01
N LEU A 57 -7.09 2.50 -0.60
CA LEU A 57 -6.94 3.50 -1.66
C LEU A 57 -7.77 3.18 -2.92
N ARG A 58 -7.87 1.90 -3.30
CA ARG A 58 -8.72 1.48 -4.44
C ARG A 58 -10.22 1.56 -4.10
N THR A 59 -10.60 1.16 -2.88
CA THR A 59 -12.01 1.14 -2.45
C THR A 59 -12.53 2.54 -2.16
N GLY A 60 -11.68 3.44 -1.65
CA GLY A 60 -12.02 4.84 -1.41
C GLY A 60 -12.34 5.63 -2.69
N GLY A 61 -12.03 5.11 -3.88
CA GLY A 61 -12.50 5.63 -5.17
C GLY A 61 -13.89 5.15 -5.61
N ALA A 62 -14.47 4.16 -4.92
CA ALA A 62 -15.75 3.55 -5.29
C ALA A 62 -16.97 4.17 -4.58
N ASN A 63 -16.78 5.07 -3.60
CA ASN A 63 -17.88 5.74 -2.88
C ASN A 63 -17.99 7.24 -3.18
N ALA A 64 -17.42 7.72 -4.28
CA ALA A 64 -17.55 9.11 -4.75
C ALA A 64 -18.45 9.26 -5.99
N ALA A 65 -19.19 8.20 -6.35
CA ALA A 65 -20.03 8.15 -7.55
C ALA A 65 -21.38 7.45 -7.32
N ALA A 66 -22.00 7.66 -6.16
CA ALA A 66 -23.36 7.23 -5.86
C ALA A 66 -24.15 8.37 -5.19
#